data_AF-A0A2V8ERE8-F1
#
_entry.id   AF-A0A2V8ERE8-F1
#
_cell.length_a   1.000
_cell.length_b   1.000
_cell.length_c   1.000
_cell.angle_alpha   90.00
_cell.angle_beta   90.00
_cell.angle_gamma   90.00
#
_symmetry.space_group_name_H-M   'P 1'
#
loop_
_entity.id
_entity.type
_entity.pdbx_description
1 polymer ?
#
loop_
_entity_poly.entity_id
_entity_poly.type
_entity_poly.pdbx_seq_one_letter_code
_entity_poly.pdbx_strand_id
1 'polypeptide(L)'
;MFGTPTAVETGSVTVHADDPNDPTNAADKTFSLEIRLPASTPGRDRVLYAADATVIKGTWSLVDDSTAAGGRRIANPNASAAKVPAALASPANYFELTFRADAGIPYHLWMRGKAENNYWGNDSVYVQFSGSVDVTGAPIHRIGSAMSTTLSIEEASNAGLSGWGWADDAYGGFAGPIYFETTGTQTIRVQVREDGLSIDQIVLGGATYLAAAPGAARNDTTILERTGGTSRTVVLYTADAAVKGTWSLVADPTAAGGHLVANPDAGAAKLAAPLASPQNYFELKFAAEAGVGYHLWMRGKAARNLWSNDSVYVQFSGSVDVSGLPTNRIGSTAAAPVSIEEATGAGLSEWGWADNSYGGLAAPIYFASTGTQTIRVQVREDGVSLDQIVLSADRYLTVSPGASKNDSTIVMR
;
A
#
# COMPACT_ATOMS: atom_id res chain seq x y z
N MET A 1 14.16 -34.04 -15.33
CA MET A 1 13.55 -33.45 -14.12
C MET A 1 13.23 -32.02 -14.49
N PHE A 2 11.95 -31.64 -14.56
CA PHE A 2 11.52 -30.26 -14.79
C PHE A 2 11.07 -29.69 -13.45
N GLY A 3 11.56 -28.51 -13.09
CA GLY A 3 11.21 -27.80 -11.86
C GLY A 3 11.71 -26.36 -11.93
N THR A 4 10.96 -25.44 -11.34
CA THR A 4 11.33 -24.02 -11.25
C THR A 4 12.32 -23.85 -10.08
N PRO A 5 13.50 -23.26 -10.31
CA PRO A 5 14.45 -23.02 -9.22
C PRO A 5 13.83 -22.08 -8.18
N THR A 6 13.85 -22.45 -6.90
CA THR A 6 13.36 -21.62 -5.79
C THR A 6 14.49 -20.89 -5.06
N ALA A 7 15.74 -21.18 -5.42
CA ALA A 7 16.94 -20.51 -4.95
C ALA A 7 17.98 -20.47 -6.06
N VAL A 8 18.96 -19.57 -5.95
CA VAL A 8 20.17 -19.64 -6.78
C VAL A 8 20.98 -20.84 -6.31
N GLU A 9 21.17 -21.80 -7.21
CA GLU A 9 21.95 -23.01 -6.93
C GLU A 9 23.18 -23.05 -7.83
N THR A 10 24.32 -23.41 -7.24
CA THR A 10 25.56 -23.64 -7.98
C THR A 10 25.95 -25.10 -7.82
N GLY A 11 25.95 -25.83 -8.93
CA GLY A 11 26.47 -27.20 -9.02
C GLY A 11 27.85 -27.19 -9.66
N SER A 12 28.66 -28.20 -9.36
CA SER A 12 29.89 -28.45 -10.11
C SER A 12 29.99 -29.91 -10.51
N VAL A 13 30.55 -30.14 -11.70
CA VAL A 13 30.89 -31.47 -12.19
C VAL A 13 32.38 -31.48 -12.49
N THR A 14 33.10 -32.37 -11.83
CA THR A 14 34.50 -32.64 -12.14
C THR A 14 34.57 -33.83 -13.07
N VAL A 15 35.17 -33.64 -14.24
CA VAL A 15 35.49 -34.73 -15.16
C VAL A 15 36.95 -35.08 -14.98
N HIS A 16 37.19 -36.34 -14.62
CA HIS A 16 38.52 -36.95 -14.59
C HIS A 16 38.77 -37.65 -15.92
N ALA A 17 39.94 -37.44 -16.51
CA ALA A 17 40.39 -38.21 -17.66
C ALA A 17 41.81 -38.72 -17.40
N ASP A 18 42.00 -40.03 -17.48
CA ASP A 18 43.28 -40.71 -17.36
C ASP A 18 43.56 -41.58 -18.60
N ASP A 19 44.85 -41.79 -18.88
CA ASP A 19 45.26 -42.84 -19.83
C ASP A 19 45.16 -44.19 -19.12
N PRO A 20 44.31 -45.13 -19.58
CA PRO A 20 44.15 -46.42 -18.93
C PRO A 20 45.42 -47.28 -18.92
N ASN A 21 46.43 -46.95 -19.74
CA ASN A 21 47.72 -47.63 -19.75
C ASN A 21 48.81 -46.93 -18.93
N ASP A 22 48.58 -45.68 -18.52
CA ASP A 22 49.41 -44.93 -17.58
C ASP A 22 48.53 -44.02 -16.70
N PRO A 23 47.98 -44.56 -15.59
CA PRO A 23 47.07 -43.83 -14.72
C PRO A 23 47.68 -42.61 -14.04
N THR A 24 49.01 -42.43 -14.14
CA THR A 24 49.69 -41.24 -13.62
C THR A 24 49.59 -40.05 -14.59
N ASN A 25 49.26 -40.31 -15.86
CA ASN A 25 48.93 -39.31 -16.86
C ASN A 25 47.42 -39.03 -16.83
N ALA A 26 46.99 -38.25 -15.84
CA ALA A 26 45.61 -37.88 -15.64
C ALA A 26 45.42 -36.37 -15.53
N ALA A 27 44.24 -35.88 -15.90
CA ALA A 27 43.84 -34.50 -15.77
C ALA A 27 42.40 -34.37 -15.28
N ASP A 28 42.19 -33.47 -14.33
CA ASP A 28 40.86 -33.08 -13.85
C ASP A 28 40.44 -31.74 -14.45
N LYS A 29 39.17 -31.65 -14.85
CA LYS A 29 38.53 -30.38 -15.17
C LYS A 29 37.20 -30.25 -14.46
N THR A 30 37.08 -29.21 -13.63
CA THR A 30 35.81 -28.85 -12.99
C THR A 30 35.06 -27.83 -13.84
N PHE A 31 33.80 -28.12 -14.10
CA PHE A 31 32.84 -27.20 -14.72
C PHE A 31 31.82 -26.79 -13.66
N SER A 32 31.59 -25.49 -13.55
CA SER A 32 30.55 -24.93 -12.68
C SER A 32 29.32 -24.60 -13.51
N LEU A 33 28.15 -25.01 -13.03
CA LEU A 33 26.84 -24.62 -13.56
C LEU A 33 26.14 -23.78 -12.50
N GLU A 34 25.76 -22.57 -12.87
CA GLU A 34 24.92 -21.70 -12.05
C GLU A 34 23.51 -21.69 -12.61
N ILE A 35 22.53 -22.09 -11.78
CA ILE A 35 21.11 -21.94 -12.07
C ILE A 35 20.66 -20.67 -11.38
N ARG A 36 20.37 -19.63 -12.17
CA ARG A 36 19.87 -18.34 -11.68
C ARG A 36 18.34 -18.32 -11.71
N LEU A 37 17.75 -17.63 -10.74
CA LEU A 37 16.35 -17.22 -10.83
C LEU A 37 16.14 -16.33 -12.07
N PRO A 38 14.99 -16.39 -12.76
CA PRO A 38 14.69 -15.45 -13.82
C PRO A 38 14.79 -14.03 -13.26
N ALA A 39 15.47 -13.14 -13.99
CA ALA A 39 15.56 -11.74 -13.59
C ALA A 39 14.15 -11.14 -13.52
N SER A 40 13.74 -10.67 -12.34
CA SER A 40 12.55 -9.83 -12.23
C SER A 40 12.79 -8.61 -13.11
N THR A 41 11.85 -8.32 -14.01
CA THR A 41 11.80 -7.00 -14.66
C THR A 41 10.75 -6.19 -13.91
N PRO A 42 11.16 -5.39 -12.88
CA PRO A 42 10.23 -4.54 -12.18
C PRO A 42 9.44 -3.70 -13.18
N GLY A 43 8.11 -3.74 -13.09
CA GLY A 43 7.21 -2.99 -13.96
C GLY A 43 6.29 -3.82 -14.84
N ARG A 44 6.29 -5.16 -14.79
CA ARG A 44 5.29 -6.01 -15.47
C ARG A 44 4.26 -6.65 -14.56
N ASP A 45 4.58 -6.83 -13.27
CA ASP A 45 3.58 -7.23 -12.29
C ASP A 45 2.59 -6.07 -12.04
N ARG A 46 1.33 -6.37 -11.76
CA ARG A 46 0.30 -5.38 -11.40
C ARG A 46 -0.30 -5.75 -10.07
N VAL A 47 0.08 -5.01 -9.03
CA VAL A 47 -0.45 -5.19 -7.68
C VAL A 47 -1.58 -4.19 -7.44
N LEU A 48 -2.78 -4.70 -7.19
CA LEU A 48 -3.99 -3.92 -6.93
C LEU A 48 -4.41 -4.13 -5.48
N TYR A 49 -4.71 -3.04 -4.79
CA TYR A 49 -5.25 -3.11 -3.43
C TYR A 49 -6.77 -3.07 -3.52
N ALA A 50 -7.44 -3.97 -2.80
CA ALA A 50 -8.90 -3.99 -2.74
C ALA A 50 -9.47 -2.67 -2.17
N ALA A 51 -8.71 -1.98 -1.33
CA ALA A 51 -9.01 -0.64 -0.80
C ALA A 51 -9.22 0.42 -1.89
N ASP A 52 -8.67 0.22 -3.10
CA ASP A 52 -8.78 1.15 -4.22
C ASP A 52 -10.05 0.94 -5.07
N ALA A 53 -10.95 0.01 -4.68
CA ALA A 53 -12.15 -0.28 -5.44
C ALA A 53 -13.05 0.96 -5.54
N THR A 54 -13.27 1.44 -6.77
CA THR A 54 -14.10 2.63 -7.04
C THR A 54 -15.55 2.27 -7.33
N VAL A 55 -15.80 1.01 -7.70
CA VAL A 55 -17.14 0.45 -7.89
C VAL A 55 -17.31 -0.67 -6.87
N ILE A 56 -18.27 -0.52 -5.96
CA ILE A 56 -18.65 -1.51 -4.97
C ILE A 56 -20.17 -1.63 -5.01
N LYS A 57 -20.69 -2.82 -5.28
CA LYS A 57 -22.12 -3.07 -5.53
C LYS A 57 -22.61 -4.24 -4.68
N GLY A 58 -23.85 -4.10 -4.20
CA GLY A 58 -24.52 -5.13 -3.45
C GLY A 58 -23.91 -5.32 -2.06
N THR A 59 -23.58 -6.56 -1.70
CA THR A 59 -23.17 -6.94 -0.34
C THR A 59 -21.70 -6.69 0.00
N TRP A 60 -20.90 -6.13 -0.92
CA TRP A 60 -19.51 -5.80 -0.66
C TRP A 60 -19.34 -4.48 0.09
N SER A 61 -18.36 -4.40 0.98
CA SER A 61 -17.98 -3.15 1.66
C SER A 61 -16.50 -3.11 2.01
N LEU A 62 -15.94 -1.91 2.14
CA LEU A 62 -14.59 -1.71 2.69
C LEU A 62 -14.64 -1.74 4.21
N VAL A 63 -13.74 -2.54 4.81
CA VAL A 63 -13.62 -2.72 6.25
C VAL A 63 -12.18 -2.45 6.65
N ASP A 64 -12.00 -1.63 7.69
CA ASP A 64 -10.66 -1.35 8.22
C ASP A 64 -10.07 -2.62 8.85
N ASP A 65 -8.82 -2.91 8.51
CA ASP A 65 -8.09 -4.10 8.94
C ASP A 65 -6.59 -3.79 8.86
N SER A 66 -5.96 -3.60 10.01
CA SER A 66 -4.53 -3.24 10.08
C SER A 66 -3.59 -4.32 9.54
N THR A 67 -4.09 -5.55 9.34
CA THR A 67 -3.32 -6.66 8.75
C THR A 67 -3.47 -6.76 7.23
N ALA A 68 -4.39 -5.99 6.64
CA ALA A 68 -4.62 -5.91 5.21
C ALA A 68 -3.71 -4.89 4.54
N ALA A 69 -3.36 -5.13 3.27
CA ALA A 69 -2.67 -4.16 2.44
C ALA A 69 -3.43 -2.81 2.40
N GLY A 70 -2.75 -1.71 2.76
CA GLY A 70 -3.36 -0.38 2.83
C GLY A 70 -4.32 -0.18 4.02
N GLY A 71 -4.27 -1.06 5.02
CA GLY A 71 -5.05 -0.95 6.25
C GLY A 71 -6.55 -1.22 6.10
N ARG A 72 -7.00 -1.69 4.93
CA ARG A 72 -8.41 -2.00 4.64
C ARG A 72 -8.51 -3.22 3.74
N ARG A 73 -9.54 -4.03 3.96
CA ARG A 73 -9.96 -5.13 3.09
C ARG A 73 -11.31 -4.82 2.47
N ILE A 74 -11.60 -5.40 1.32
CA ILE A 74 -12.98 -5.49 0.84
C ILE A 74 -13.58 -6.82 1.31
N ALA A 75 -14.81 -6.77 1.80
CA ALA A 75 -15.45 -7.88 2.49
C ALA A 75 -16.84 -8.14 1.91
N ASN A 76 -17.15 -9.42 1.75
CA ASN A 76 -18.51 -9.91 1.57
C ASN A 76 -18.90 -10.67 2.85
N PRO A 77 -19.75 -10.13 3.73
CA PRO A 77 -20.10 -10.83 4.97
C PRO A 77 -20.84 -12.15 4.70
N ASN A 78 -20.61 -13.17 5.52
CA ASN A 78 -21.37 -14.42 5.43
C ASN A 78 -22.82 -14.20 5.87
N ALA A 79 -23.75 -14.23 4.92
CA ALA A 79 -25.19 -14.15 5.12
C ALA A 79 -25.86 -15.52 4.97
N SER A 80 -25.08 -16.61 4.94
CA SER A 80 -25.54 -17.96 4.62
C SER A 80 -26.23 -18.02 3.24
N ALA A 81 -25.76 -17.21 2.29
CA ALA A 81 -26.32 -17.18 0.96
C ALA A 81 -25.99 -18.47 0.21
N ALA A 82 -26.87 -18.88 -0.70
CA ALA A 82 -26.58 -20.00 -1.57
C ALA A 82 -25.44 -19.64 -2.54
N LYS A 83 -24.53 -20.60 -2.75
CA LYS A 83 -23.46 -20.51 -3.75
C LYS A 83 -24.03 -20.17 -5.13
N VAL A 84 -23.43 -19.19 -5.78
CA VAL A 84 -23.77 -18.81 -7.16
C VAL A 84 -23.12 -19.81 -8.12
N PRO A 85 -23.90 -20.57 -8.92
CA PRO A 85 -23.36 -21.70 -9.69
C PRO A 85 -22.54 -21.28 -10.93
N ALA A 86 -22.71 -20.06 -11.42
CA ALA A 86 -21.95 -19.50 -12.54
C ALA A 86 -21.90 -17.97 -12.47
N ALA A 87 -20.85 -17.39 -13.06
CA ALA A 87 -20.75 -15.95 -13.25
C ALA A 87 -21.94 -15.39 -14.05
N LEU A 88 -22.39 -14.20 -13.66
CA LEU A 88 -23.47 -13.49 -14.34
C LEU A 88 -22.89 -12.41 -15.26
N ALA A 89 -23.55 -12.18 -16.40
CA ALA A 89 -23.23 -11.05 -17.28
C ALA A 89 -23.46 -9.68 -16.59
N SER A 90 -24.51 -9.61 -15.77
CA SER A 90 -24.91 -8.43 -15.02
C SER A 90 -25.15 -8.77 -13.54
N PRO A 91 -24.07 -8.99 -12.74
CA PRO A 91 -24.20 -9.38 -11.34
C PRO A 91 -24.70 -8.23 -10.47
N ALA A 92 -25.44 -8.54 -9.40
CA ALA A 92 -25.85 -7.56 -8.40
C ALA A 92 -24.76 -7.27 -7.35
N ASN A 93 -23.94 -8.29 -7.02
CA ASN A 93 -22.93 -8.25 -5.97
C ASN A 93 -21.53 -8.37 -6.59
N TYR A 94 -20.85 -7.25 -6.77
CA TYR A 94 -19.50 -7.21 -7.32
C TYR A 94 -18.74 -5.96 -6.89
N PHE A 95 -17.43 -5.98 -7.05
CA PHE A 95 -16.61 -4.77 -7.03
C PHE A 95 -15.68 -4.74 -8.24
N GLU A 96 -15.14 -3.56 -8.54
CA GLU A 96 -14.21 -3.38 -9.65
C GLU A 96 -12.99 -2.58 -9.23
N LEU A 97 -11.87 -2.96 -9.85
CA LEU A 97 -10.59 -2.25 -9.79
C LEU A 97 -10.12 -1.99 -11.22
N THR A 98 -9.27 -0.99 -11.39
CA THR A 98 -8.62 -0.67 -12.67
C THR A 98 -7.13 -0.90 -12.59
N PHE A 99 -6.54 -1.34 -13.70
CA PHE A 99 -5.10 -1.52 -13.83
C PHE A 99 -4.67 -1.25 -15.28
N ARG A 100 -3.38 -1.01 -15.52
CA ARG A 100 -2.86 -0.82 -16.88
C ARG A 100 -2.26 -2.11 -17.41
N ALA A 101 -2.85 -2.76 -18.39
CA ALA A 101 -2.27 -3.95 -19.03
C ALA A 101 -1.32 -3.57 -20.17
N ASP A 102 -0.36 -4.45 -20.46
CA ASP A 102 0.39 -4.48 -21.72
C ASP A 102 -0.21 -5.58 -22.62
N ALA A 103 -0.51 -5.26 -23.88
CA ALA A 103 -1.14 -6.21 -24.80
C ALA A 103 -0.22 -7.40 -25.13
N GLY A 104 -0.82 -8.58 -25.28
CA GLY A 104 -0.16 -9.76 -25.84
C GLY A 104 0.93 -10.40 -24.96
N ILE A 105 1.11 -9.95 -23.72
CA ILE A 105 2.01 -10.61 -22.75
C ILE A 105 1.20 -11.46 -21.76
N PRO A 106 1.79 -12.56 -21.23
CA PRO A 106 1.11 -13.40 -20.27
C PRO A 106 1.07 -12.73 -18.89
N TYR A 107 -0.09 -12.82 -18.24
CA TYR A 107 -0.30 -12.49 -16.84
C TYR A 107 -0.84 -13.71 -16.10
N HIS A 108 -0.35 -13.97 -14.91
CA HIS A 108 -0.92 -14.95 -14.00
C HIS A 108 -1.72 -14.26 -12.89
N LEU A 109 -2.91 -14.75 -12.56
CA LEU A 109 -3.78 -14.13 -11.55
C LEU A 109 -3.52 -14.74 -10.17
N TRP A 110 -3.18 -13.89 -9.21
CA TRP A 110 -3.16 -14.24 -7.78
C TRP A 110 -4.11 -13.35 -7.01
N MET A 111 -4.68 -13.88 -5.93
CA MET A 111 -5.46 -13.10 -4.97
C MET A 111 -5.08 -13.49 -3.55
N ARG A 112 -4.97 -12.49 -2.68
CA ARG A 112 -4.79 -12.68 -1.25
C ARG A 112 -6.11 -12.45 -0.55
N GLY A 113 -6.56 -13.46 0.19
CA GLY A 113 -7.85 -13.42 0.85
C GLY A 113 -7.89 -14.22 2.14
N LYS A 114 -9.01 -14.09 2.85
CA LYS A 114 -9.35 -14.90 4.01
C LYS A 114 -10.85 -15.17 4.04
N ALA A 115 -11.21 -16.42 4.31
CA ALA A 115 -12.59 -16.85 4.44
C ALA A 115 -13.06 -16.68 5.88
N GLU A 116 -14.27 -16.19 6.09
CA GLU A 116 -14.88 -16.10 7.40
C GLU A 116 -14.91 -17.48 8.08
N ASN A 117 -14.47 -17.54 9.35
CA ASN A 117 -14.34 -18.76 10.15
C ASN A 117 -13.43 -19.84 9.54
N ASN A 118 -12.55 -19.49 8.59
CA ASN A 118 -11.73 -20.45 7.83
C ASN A 118 -12.59 -21.54 7.17
N TYR A 119 -13.80 -21.19 6.73
CA TYR A 119 -14.74 -22.12 6.13
C TYR A 119 -14.60 -22.17 4.61
N TRP A 120 -14.39 -23.36 4.05
CA TRP A 120 -14.24 -23.57 2.61
C TRP A 120 -15.49 -23.20 1.81
N GLY A 121 -16.66 -23.11 2.44
CA GLY A 121 -17.87 -22.61 1.78
C GLY A 121 -17.92 -21.10 1.63
N ASN A 122 -16.90 -20.37 2.09
CA ASN A 122 -16.86 -18.90 2.18
C ASN A 122 -15.62 -18.29 1.49
N ASP A 123 -15.01 -18.99 0.55
CA ASP A 123 -13.62 -18.72 0.16
C ASP A 123 -13.45 -18.37 -1.32
N SER A 124 -14.54 -18.28 -2.10
CA SER A 124 -14.44 -18.23 -3.55
C SER A 124 -15.23 -17.13 -4.24
N VAL A 125 -14.71 -16.71 -5.39
CA VAL A 125 -15.26 -15.65 -6.26
C VAL A 125 -15.14 -16.02 -7.73
N TYR A 126 -15.94 -15.36 -8.56
CA TYR A 126 -15.71 -15.32 -10.00
C TYR A 126 -15.02 -14.01 -10.39
N VAL A 127 -14.05 -14.10 -11.30
CA VAL A 127 -13.27 -12.96 -11.79
C VAL A 127 -13.46 -12.79 -13.29
N GLN A 128 -13.67 -11.54 -13.71
CA GLN A 128 -13.84 -11.13 -15.10
C GLN A 128 -13.00 -9.89 -15.41
N PHE A 129 -12.70 -9.67 -16.70
CA PHE A 129 -11.92 -8.51 -17.14
C PHE A 129 -12.56 -7.80 -18.35
N SER A 130 -12.26 -6.53 -18.57
CA SER A 130 -12.83 -5.77 -19.71
C SER A 130 -12.32 -6.26 -21.07
N GLY A 131 -11.06 -6.67 -21.17
CA GLY A 131 -10.38 -6.93 -22.44
C GLY A 131 -9.51 -8.17 -22.47
N SER A 132 -9.81 -9.18 -21.65
CA SER A 132 -9.03 -10.43 -21.60
C SER A 132 -9.22 -11.31 -22.83
N VAL A 133 -8.13 -11.95 -23.24
CA VAL A 133 -8.04 -12.92 -24.33
C VAL A 133 -7.15 -14.11 -23.93
N ASP A 134 -7.31 -15.24 -24.62
CA ASP A 134 -6.36 -16.35 -24.54
C ASP A 134 -5.12 -16.10 -25.40
N VAL A 135 -4.21 -17.08 -25.43
CA VAL A 135 -2.96 -17.02 -26.21
C VAL A 135 -3.16 -16.88 -27.73
N THR A 136 -4.34 -17.27 -28.24
CA THR A 136 -4.70 -17.14 -29.65
C THR A 136 -5.40 -15.81 -29.97
N GLY A 137 -5.68 -15.00 -28.96
CA GLY A 137 -6.41 -13.74 -29.06
C GLY A 137 -7.93 -13.90 -28.96
N ALA A 138 -8.46 -15.08 -28.63
CA ALA A 138 -9.89 -15.28 -28.49
C ALA A 138 -10.38 -14.67 -27.15
N PRO A 139 -11.52 -13.96 -27.12
CA PRO A 139 -12.11 -13.42 -25.90
C PRO A 139 -12.37 -14.48 -24.82
N ILE A 140 -11.84 -14.27 -23.60
CA ILE A 140 -12.11 -15.12 -22.43
C ILE A 140 -12.48 -14.24 -21.23
N HIS A 141 -13.26 -14.78 -20.29
CA HIS A 141 -13.56 -14.17 -18.98
C HIS A 141 -14.00 -12.70 -19.03
N ARG A 142 -14.70 -12.28 -20.10
CA ARG A 142 -15.00 -10.85 -20.30
C ARG A 142 -16.17 -10.37 -19.44
N ILE A 143 -16.04 -9.16 -18.90
CA ILE A 143 -17.12 -8.41 -18.27
C ILE A 143 -18.30 -8.31 -19.24
N GLY A 144 -19.52 -8.52 -18.73
CA GLY A 144 -20.74 -8.54 -19.55
C GLY A 144 -21.07 -9.91 -20.13
N SER A 145 -20.32 -10.96 -19.78
CA SER A 145 -20.58 -12.35 -20.17
C SER A 145 -20.78 -13.27 -18.96
N ALA A 146 -21.18 -14.52 -19.20
CA ALA A 146 -21.17 -15.57 -18.16
C ALA A 146 -19.82 -16.30 -18.05
N MET A 147 -18.81 -15.91 -18.85
CA MET A 147 -17.47 -16.46 -18.76
C MET A 147 -16.69 -15.76 -17.66
N SER A 148 -16.02 -16.53 -16.81
CA SER A 148 -15.16 -16.07 -15.72
C SER A 148 -14.08 -17.09 -15.43
N THR A 149 -13.00 -16.66 -14.78
CA THR A 149 -12.17 -17.59 -14.03
C THR A 149 -12.68 -17.68 -12.59
N THR A 150 -12.40 -18.77 -11.89
CA THR A 150 -12.83 -18.99 -10.51
C THR A 150 -11.61 -18.99 -9.61
N LEU A 151 -11.65 -18.21 -8.55
CA LEU A 151 -10.59 -18.20 -7.55
C LEU A 151 -11.16 -18.69 -6.23
N SER A 152 -10.46 -19.63 -5.59
CA SER A 152 -10.76 -20.18 -4.26
C SER A 152 -9.53 -19.99 -3.39
N ILE A 153 -9.68 -19.45 -2.18
CA ILE A 153 -8.53 -19.29 -1.27
C ILE A 153 -8.04 -20.65 -0.75
N GLU A 154 -8.94 -21.63 -0.58
CA GLU A 154 -8.52 -23.00 -0.31
C GLU A 154 -7.98 -23.62 -1.61
N GLU A 155 -6.67 -23.84 -1.65
CA GLU A 155 -6.01 -24.27 -2.89
C GLU A 155 -6.35 -25.69 -3.33
N ALA A 156 -6.84 -26.57 -2.45
CA ALA A 156 -7.19 -27.95 -2.79
C ALA A 156 -8.10 -28.60 -1.73
N SER A 157 -8.67 -29.76 -2.06
CA SER A 157 -9.55 -30.50 -1.14
C SER A 157 -8.81 -30.84 0.15
N ASN A 158 -9.36 -30.40 1.29
CA ASN A 158 -8.78 -30.58 2.61
C ASN A 158 -7.40 -29.92 2.80
N ALA A 159 -7.05 -28.93 1.97
CA ALA A 159 -5.89 -28.10 2.22
C ALA A 159 -6.09 -27.29 3.51
N GLY A 160 -7.32 -26.86 3.79
CA GLY A 160 -7.67 -26.05 4.93
C GLY A 160 -7.33 -24.57 4.73
N LEU A 161 -7.98 -23.74 5.55
CA LEU A 161 -7.87 -22.28 5.53
C LEU A 161 -7.38 -21.80 6.89
N SER A 162 -6.57 -20.74 6.89
CA SER A 162 -6.12 -20.10 8.14
C SER A 162 -5.58 -18.72 7.85
N GLY A 163 -6.23 -17.69 8.39
CA GLY A 163 -5.79 -16.30 8.20
C GLY A 163 -5.77 -15.87 6.73
N TRP A 164 -4.84 -14.99 6.37
CA TRP A 164 -4.60 -14.59 4.98
C TRP A 164 -3.88 -15.69 4.20
N GLY A 165 -4.25 -15.86 2.94
CA GLY A 165 -3.62 -16.79 2.01
C GLY A 165 -3.62 -16.27 0.60
N TRP A 166 -2.52 -16.48 -0.13
CA TRP A 166 -2.44 -16.29 -1.58
C TRP A 166 -2.97 -17.53 -2.29
N ALA A 167 -3.76 -17.33 -3.33
CA ALA A 167 -4.27 -18.41 -4.16
C ALA A 167 -4.27 -18.07 -5.65
N ASP A 168 -4.11 -19.14 -6.43
CA ASP A 168 -4.20 -19.22 -7.90
C ASP A 168 -5.68 -19.36 -8.32
N ASP A 169 -6.01 -19.03 -9.57
CA ASP A 169 -7.33 -19.31 -10.15
C ASP A 169 -7.51 -20.75 -10.68
N ALA A 170 -6.68 -21.69 -10.20
CA ALA A 170 -6.80 -23.14 -10.40
C ALA A 170 -6.84 -23.91 -9.08
N TYR A 171 -8.00 -24.49 -8.76
CA TYR A 171 -8.14 -25.38 -7.60
C TYR A 171 -7.36 -26.69 -7.80
N GLY A 172 -6.35 -26.91 -6.97
CA GLY A 172 -5.46 -28.08 -6.97
C GLY A 172 -4.42 -28.07 -8.08
N GLY A 173 -4.15 -26.91 -8.68
CA GLY A 173 -3.28 -26.81 -9.86
C GLY A 173 -2.62 -25.45 -10.01
N PHE A 174 -2.25 -25.14 -11.25
CA PHE A 174 -1.63 -23.88 -11.64
C PHE A 174 -2.30 -23.38 -12.92
N ALA A 175 -2.93 -22.21 -12.88
CA ALA A 175 -3.70 -21.70 -14.01
C ALA A 175 -2.81 -21.30 -15.19
N GLY A 176 -3.40 -21.40 -16.39
CA GLY A 176 -2.80 -20.84 -17.60
C GLY A 176 -2.84 -19.31 -17.58
N PRO A 177 -1.94 -18.63 -18.31
CA PRO A 177 -1.90 -17.18 -18.32
C PRO A 177 -3.10 -16.54 -19.02
N ILE A 178 -3.45 -15.36 -18.55
CA ILE A 178 -4.43 -14.44 -19.13
C ILE A 178 -3.67 -13.37 -19.92
N TYR A 179 -4.18 -13.03 -21.11
CA TYR A 179 -3.63 -11.97 -21.96
C TYR A 179 -4.65 -10.84 -22.09
N PHE A 180 -4.19 -9.68 -22.58
CA PHE A 180 -5.06 -8.54 -22.85
C PHE A 180 -4.95 -8.10 -24.31
N GLU A 181 -6.09 -7.78 -24.91
CA GLU A 181 -6.22 -7.39 -26.32
C GLU A 181 -5.52 -6.05 -26.61
N THR A 182 -5.55 -5.11 -25.65
CA THR A 182 -5.01 -3.75 -25.81
C THR A 182 -4.17 -3.30 -24.62
N THR A 183 -3.08 -2.59 -24.92
CA THR A 183 -2.27 -1.90 -23.90
C THR A 183 -3.06 -0.70 -23.41
N GLY A 184 -3.17 -0.53 -22.10
CA GLY A 184 -3.91 0.57 -21.50
C GLY A 184 -4.74 0.14 -20.30
N THR A 185 -5.63 1.01 -19.87
CA THR A 185 -6.49 0.77 -18.72
C THR A 185 -7.47 -0.38 -19.01
N GLN A 186 -7.46 -1.36 -18.12
CA GLN A 186 -8.39 -2.48 -18.06
C GLN A 186 -9.10 -2.46 -16.71
N THR A 187 -10.28 -3.07 -16.67
CA THR A 187 -11.06 -3.29 -15.46
C THR A 187 -11.00 -4.77 -15.11
N ILE A 188 -10.77 -5.07 -13.83
CA ILE A 188 -11.05 -6.37 -13.22
C ILE A 188 -12.33 -6.24 -12.41
N ARG A 189 -13.26 -7.17 -12.59
CA ARG A 189 -14.49 -7.31 -11.82
C ARG A 189 -14.44 -8.61 -11.03
N VAL A 190 -14.72 -8.50 -9.74
CA VAL A 190 -14.84 -9.65 -8.84
C VAL A 190 -16.29 -9.73 -8.37
N GLN A 191 -16.95 -10.85 -8.63
CA GLN A 191 -18.33 -11.11 -8.21
C GLN A 191 -18.40 -12.29 -7.25
N VAL A 192 -19.41 -12.28 -6.40
CA VAL A 192 -19.65 -13.32 -5.40
C VAL A 192 -19.85 -14.67 -6.08
N ARG A 193 -19.13 -15.69 -5.61
CA ARG A 193 -19.47 -17.09 -5.83
C ARG A 193 -20.00 -17.69 -4.53
N GLU A 194 -19.24 -17.50 -3.46
CA GLU A 194 -19.63 -17.76 -2.08
C GLU A 194 -19.48 -16.46 -1.27
N ASP A 195 -20.33 -16.26 -0.25
CA ASP A 195 -20.24 -15.14 0.67
C ASP A 195 -19.25 -15.44 1.81
N GLY A 196 -18.92 -14.46 2.65
CA GLY A 196 -17.93 -14.62 3.72
C GLY A 196 -16.46 -14.42 3.32
N LEU A 197 -16.16 -14.16 2.04
CA LEU A 197 -14.78 -13.90 1.59
C LEU A 197 -14.36 -12.45 1.85
N SER A 198 -13.11 -12.28 2.28
CA SER A 198 -12.42 -10.98 2.29
C SER A 198 -11.16 -11.01 1.44
N ILE A 199 -10.86 -9.88 0.78
CA ILE A 199 -9.71 -9.72 -0.12
C ILE A 199 -9.00 -8.40 0.22
N ASP A 200 -7.67 -8.40 0.25
CA ASP A 200 -6.87 -7.18 0.38
C ASP A 200 -6.00 -6.89 -0.85
N GLN A 201 -5.51 -7.92 -1.54
CA GLN A 201 -4.67 -7.76 -2.73
C GLN A 201 -5.09 -8.66 -3.89
N ILE A 202 -4.93 -8.14 -5.11
CA ILE A 202 -4.99 -8.89 -6.37
C ILE A 202 -3.72 -8.59 -7.15
N VAL A 203 -3.09 -9.62 -7.70
CA VAL A 203 -1.86 -9.48 -8.50
C VAL A 203 -2.09 -10.09 -9.87
N LEU A 204 -1.81 -9.32 -10.92
CA LEU A 204 -1.56 -9.85 -12.25
C LEU A 204 -0.05 -9.92 -12.47
N GLY A 205 0.52 -11.11 -12.27
CA GLY A 205 1.94 -11.39 -12.37
C GLY A 205 2.40 -11.49 -13.82
N GLY A 206 3.15 -10.51 -14.29
CA GLY A 206 3.72 -10.47 -15.66
C GLY A 206 5.23 -10.71 -15.71
N ALA A 207 5.87 -10.84 -14.54
CA ALA A 207 7.28 -11.19 -14.40
C ALA A 207 7.51 -12.02 -13.13
N THR A 208 7.62 -11.36 -11.96
CA THR A 208 8.02 -11.99 -10.70
C THR A 208 7.00 -13.06 -10.29
N TYR A 209 5.73 -12.72 -10.42
CA TYR A 209 4.62 -13.58 -10.00
C TYR A 209 4.00 -14.34 -11.17
N LEU A 210 4.73 -14.49 -12.28
CA LEU A 210 4.22 -15.24 -13.43
C LEU A 210 4.20 -16.75 -13.17
N ALA A 211 5.12 -17.26 -12.34
CA ALA A 211 5.32 -18.69 -12.12
C ALA A 211 5.26 -19.10 -10.63
N ALA A 212 5.04 -18.16 -9.72
CA ALA A 212 5.00 -18.39 -8.29
C ALA A 212 4.12 -17.36 -7.59
N ALA A 213 3.41 -17.80 -6.54
CA ALA A 213 2.61 -16.94 -5.69
C ALA A 213 3.49 -15.90 -4.99
N PRO A 214 2.94 -14.71 -4.66
CA PRO A 214 3.66 -13.74 -3.86
C PRO A 214 4.06 -14.22 -2.47
N GLY A 215 3.22 -15.03 -1.83
CA GLY A 215 3.39 -15.47 -0.46
C GLY A 215 2.74 -16.83 -0.20
N ALA A 216 2.56 -17.16 1.08
CA ALA A 216 2.03 -18.46 1.49
C ALA A 216 0.51 -18.58 1.28
N ALA A 217 0.02 -19.81 1.16
CA ALA A 217 -1.41 -20.11 1.03
C ALA A 217 -2.21 -19.94 2.32
N ARG A 218 -1.54 -19.82 3.48
CA ARG A 218 -2.17 -19.70 4.80
C ARG A 218 -1.26 -18.94 5.74
N ASN A 219 -1.85 -18.25 6.71
CA ASN A 219 -1.16 -17.42 7.70
C ASN A 219 -0.09 -16.51 7.08
N ASP A 220 -0.35 -16.07 5.85
CA ASP A 220 0.57 -15.25 5.10
C ASP A 220 0.60 -13.83 5.65
N THR A 221 1.78 -13.21 5.62
CA THR A 221 2.00 -11.81 6.03
C THR A 221 2.58 -10.97 4.89
N THR A 222 2.68 -11.53 3.68
CA THR A 222 3.29 -10.89 2.53
C THR A 222 2.36 -9.82 1.97
N ILE A 223 2.78 -8.56 2.08
CA ILE A 223 2.10 -7.41 1.47
C ILE A 223 2.99 -6.85 0.37
N LEU A 224 2.48 -6.85 -0.85
CA LEU A 224 3.19 -6.27 -2.00
C LEU A 224 2.90 -4.79 -2.15
N GLU A 225 3.85 -3.99 -2.64
CA GLU A 225 3.59 -2.58 -2.98
C GLU A 225 2.67 -2.47 -4.20
N ARG A 226 1.70 -1.54 -4.15
CA ARG A 226 0.77 -1.27 -5.26
C ARG A 226 1.50 -0.88 -6.54
N THR A 227 1.00 -1.32 -7.68
CA THR A 227 1.56 -0.94 -9.00
C THR A 227 0.55 -0.11 -9.79
N GLY A 228 0.96 1.08 -10.22
CA GLY A 228 0.21 1.86 -11.22
C GLY A 228 -1.14 2.42 -10.76
N GLY A 229 -1.53 2.24 -9.49
CA GLY A 229 -2.56 3.06 -8.85
C GLY A 229 -1.94 4.39 -8.38
N THR A 230 -2.69 5.50 -8.46
CA THR A 230 -2.25 6.77 -7.88
C THR A 230 -2.09 6.57 -6.38
N SER A 231 -0.84 6.53 -5.89
CA SER A 231 -0.56 6.55 -4.45
C SER A 231 -1.46 7.60 -3.81
N ARG A 232 -2.23 7.20 -2.78
CA ARG A 232 -2.98 8.15 -1.96
C ARG A 232 -2.14 8.62 -0.78
N THR A 233 -0.82 8.49 -0.92
CA THR A 233 0.17 9.15 -0.08
C THR A 233 0.60 10.43 -0.77
N VAL A 234 0.34 11.54 -0.09
CA VAL A 234 0.85 12.87 -0.40
C VAL A 234 2.07 13.09 0.47
N VAL A 235 3.20 13.39 -0.14
CA VAL A 235 4.46 13.69 0.55
C VAL A 235 4.84 15.14 0.27
N LEU A 236 4.99 15.92 1.34
CA LEU A 236 5.37 17.33 1.27
C LEU A 236 6.70 17.50 1.96
N TYR A 237 7.68 18.06 1.24
CA TYR A 237 8.94 18.49 1.84
C TYR A 237 8.76 19.93 2.28
N THR A 238 9.08 20.22 3.53
CA THR A 238 8.93 21.59 4.06
C THR A 238 9.92 22.56 3.40
N ALA A 239 10.96 22.05 2.73
CA ALA A 239 11.83 22.80 1.83
C ALA A 239 11.05 23.69 0.81
N ASP A 240 9.86 23.27 0.39
CA ASP A 240 9.01 23.99 -0.57
C ASP A 240 8.01 24.97 0.11
N ALA A 241 8.09 25.15 1.44
CA ALA A 241 7.10 25.89 2.19
C ALA A 241 7.21 27.41 2.02
N ALA A 242 6.05 28.07 1.93
CA ALA A 242 5.96 29.52 2.07
C ALA A 242 5.92 29.89 3.56
N VAL A 243 7.02 30.43 4.10
CA VAL A 243 7.16 30.79 5.53
C VAL A 243 6.68 32.22 5.84
N LYS A 244 6.12 32.42 7.03
CA LYS A 244 5.66 33.72 7.56
C LYS A 244 6.00 33.87 9.03
N GLY A 245 6.33 35.10 9.45
CA GLY A 245 6.65 35.40 10.84
C GLY A 245 8.00 34.82 11.26
N THR A 246 8.04 34.11 12.39
CA THR A 246 9.28 33.59 12.99
C THR A 246 9.85 32.33 12.32
N TRP A 247 9.18 31.77 11.32
CA TRP A 247 9.66 30.58 10.61
C TRP A 247 10.73 30.90 9.57
N SER A 248 11.70 30.01 9.41
CA SER A 248 12.77 30.13 8.41
C SER A 248 13.11 28.78 7.77
N LEU A 249 13.54 28.83 6.49
CA LEU A 249 14.15 27.69 5.81
C LEU A 249 15.62 27.59 6.23
N VAL A 250 16.03 26.43 6.73
CA VAL A 250 17.40 26.18 7.21
C VAL A 250 17.96 24.98 6.45
N ALA A 251 19.16 25.13 5.90
CA ALA A 251 19.86 24.04 5.25
C ALA A 251 20.23 22.96 6.29
N ASP A 252 19.85 21.72 6.01
CA ASP A 252 20.16 20.56 6.84
C ASP A 252 20.33 19.36 5.90
N PRO A 253 21.56 18.83 5.73
CA PRO A 253 21.81 17.70 4.83
C PRO A 253 21.06 16.41 5.20
N THR A 254 20.55 16.31 6.43
CA THR A 254 19.78 15.16 6.91
C THR A 254 18.27 15.30 6.68
N ALA A 255 17.81 16.50 6.31
CA ALA A 255 16.41 16.80 6.02
C ALA A 255 16.03 16.42 4.58
N ALA A 256 14.77 16.04 4.38
CA ALA A 256 14.21 15.83 3.04
C ALA A 256 14.33 17.09 2.18
N GLY A 257 14.90 16.96 0.97
CA GLY A 257 15.19 18.11 0.10
C GLY A 257 16.34 19.01 0.59
N GLY A 258 17.11 18.57 1.59
CA GLY A 258 18.28 19.28 2.12
C GLY A 258 17.96 20.53 2.95
N HIS A 259 16.68 20.78 3.24
CA HIS A 259 16.23 21.92 4.04
C HIS A 259 15.10 21.50 4.97
N LEU A 260 15.06 22.13 6.13
CA LEU A 260 13.94 22.06 7.06
C LEU A 260 13.32 23.44 7.23
N VAL A 261 12.11 23.48 7.77
CA VAL A 261 11.48 24.71 8.25
C VAL A 261 11.59 24.72 9.77
N ALA A 262 12.26 25.74 10.32
CA ALA A 262 12.52 25.88 11.75
C ALA A 262 11.78 27.08 12.33
N ASN A 263 11.23 26.88 13.54
CA ASN A 263 10.89 27.95 14.45
C ASN A 263 11.98 28.07 15.53
N PRO A 264 12.56 29.26 15.78
CA PRO A 264 13.58 29.41 16.81
C PRO A 264 12.99 29.23 18.21
N ASP A 265 13.76 28.63 19.13
CA ASP A 265 13.44 28.64 20.57
C ASP A 265 13.78 30.04 21.12
N ALA A 266 12.74 30.87 21.25
CA ALA A 266 12.81 32.23 21.77
C ALA A 266 12.26 32.32 23.21
N GLY A 267 11.96 31.18 23.84
CA GLY A 267 11.29 31.12 25.14
C GLY A 267 9.86 31.68 25.09
N ALA A 268 9.19 31.58 23.94
CA ALA A 268 7.80 32.03 23.81
C ALA A 268 6.86 31.12 24.60
N ALA A 269 5.79 31.70 25.14
CA ALA A 269 4.78 30.91 25.85
C ALA A 269 4.02 30.01 24.87
N LYS A 270 3.78 28.76 25.29
CA LYS A 270 2.92 27.80 24.58
C LYS A 270 1.55 28.40 24.26
N LEU A 271 1.10 28.25 23.01
CA LEU A 271 -0.26 28.60 22.63
C LEU A 271 -1.25 27.53 23.09
N ALA A 272 -2.18 27.94 23.96
CA ALA A 272 -3.23 27.06 24.47
C ALA A 272 -4.27 26.64 23.41
N ALA A 273 -4.42 27.43 22.35
CA ALA A 273 -5.34 27.16 21.24
C ALA A 273 -4.78 27.72 19.91
N PRO A 274 -5.14 27.11 18.77
CA PRO A 274 -4.77 27.64 17.46
C PRO A 274 -5.50 28.95 17.16
N LEU A 275 -4.83 29.83 16.44
CA LEU A 275 -5.37 31.12 16.02
C LEU A 275 -6.05 31.01 14.65
N ALA A 276 -7.14 31.73 14.46
CA ALA A 276 -7.80 31.89 13.15
C ALA A 276 -6.95 32.67 12.14
N SER A 277 -6.13 33.61 12.64
CA SER A 277 -5.23 34.44 11.83
C SER A 277 -3.85 34.54 12.49
N PRO A 278 -3.07 33.45 12.48
CA PRO A 278 -1.75 33.43 13.11
C PRO A 278 -0.77 34.34 12.37
N GLN A 279 0.15 34.96 13.12
CA GLN A 279 1.25 35.74 12.54
C GLN A 279 2.45 34.86 12.16
N ASN A 280 2.63 33.72 12.84
CA ASN A 280 3.76 32.80 12.68
C ASN A 280 3.28 31.45 12.15
N TYR A 281 3.43 31.24 10.85
CA TYR A 281 3.03 29.98 10.20
C TYR A 281 3.84 29.73 8.93
N PHE A 282 3.76 28.52 8.40
CA PHE A 282 4.14 28.23 7.03
C PHE A 282 3.03 27.48 6.30
N GLU A 283 3.07 27.51 4.97
CA GLU A 283 2.07 26.84 4.13
C GLU A 283 2.72 26.02 3.01
N LEU A 284 2.07 24.92 2.68
CA LEU A 284 2.34 24.10 1.50
C LEU A 284 1.03 23.85 0.75
N LYS A 285 1.14 23.62 -0.56
CA LYS A 285 0.02 23.19 -1.40
C LYS A 285 0.15 21.71 -1.71
N PHE A 286 -0.99 21.03 -1.78
CA PHE A 286 -1.04 19.60 -2.13
C PHE A 286 -2.33 19.27 -2.84
N ALA A 287 -2.42 18.10 -3.48
CA ALA A 287 -3.67 17.60 -4.04
C ALA A 287 -4.28 16.54 -3.12
N ALA A 288 -5.59 16.58 -2.93
CA ALA A 288 -6.33 15.57 -2.19
C ALA A 288 -7.61 15.17 -2.95
N GLU A 289 -8.10 13.96 -2.68
CA GLU A 289 -9.38 13.45 -3.17
C GLU A 289 -10.49 13.72 -2.16
N ALA A 290 -11.67 14.13 -2.64
CA ALA A 290 -12.83 14.33 -1.77
C ALA A 290 -13.28 13.01 -1.13
N GLY A 291 -13.67 13.05 0.14
CA GLY A 291 -14.22 11.88 0.86
C GLY A 291 -13.21 10.77 1.16
N VAL A 292 -11.94 10.92 0.77
CA VAL A 292 -10.86 10.00 1.16
C VAL A 292 -10.31 10.43 2.52
N GLY A 293 -10.19 9.47 3.44
CA GLY A 293 -9.61 9.69 4.77
C GLY A 293 -8.09 9.53 4.73
N TYR A 294 -7.36 10.60 4.99
CA TYR A 294 -5.90 10.63 5.05
C TYR A 294 -5.43 10.69 6.50
N HIS A 295 -4.44 9.86 6.84
CA HIS A 295 -3.73 9.99 8.10
C HIS A 295 -2.59 11.00 7.98
N LEU A 296 -2.39 11.85 9.00
CA LEU A 296 -1.36 12.91 9.03
C LEU A 296 -0.16 12.45 9.85
N TRP A 297 1.00 12.38 9.20
CA TRP A 297 2.30 12.23 9.84
C TRP A 297 3.17 13.45 9.60
N MET A 298 3.95 13.86 10.59
CA MET A 298 4.99 14.88 10.43
C MET A 298 6.31 14.35 10.97
N ARG A 299 7.41 14.63 10.26
CA ARG A 299 8.75 14.34 10.74
C ARG A 299 9.39 15.63 11.23
N GLY A 300 9.90 15.60 12.46
CA GLY A 300 10.44 16.78 13.11
C GLY A 300 11.48 16.49 14.17
N LYS A 301 12.06 17.57 14.69
CA LYS A 301 12.94 17.58 15.85
C LYS A 301 12.72 18.82 16.69
N ALA A 302 12.91 18.71 18.00
CA ALA A 302 12.75 19.80 18.95
C ALA A 302 14.11 20.37 19.35
N ALA A 303 14.22 21.69 19.47
CA ALA A 303 15.44 22.32 19.97
C ALA A 303 15.82 21.74 21.35
N ARG A 304 17.08 21.28 21.46
CA ARG A 304 17.65 20.62 22.66
C ARG A 304 16.91 19.35 23.11
N ASN A 305 16.13 18.72 22.23
CA ASN A 305 15.30 17.56 22.57
C ASN A 305 14.35 17.85 23.75
N LEU A 306 13.83 19.07 23.83
CA LEU A 306 12.91 19.49 24.89
C LEU A 306 11.45 19.33 24.44
N TRP A 307 10.65 18.69 25.29
CA TRP A 307 9.20 18.54 25.10
C TRP A 307 8.46 19.88 25.06
N SER A 308 9.05 20.94 25.62
CA SER A 308 8.48 22.29 25.54
C SER A 308 8.67 22.94 24.17
N ASN A 309 9.33 22.27 23.22
CA ASN A 309 9.78 22.83 21.95
C ASN A 309 9.36 21.99 20.73
N ASP A 310 8.31 21.17 20.84
CA ASP A 310 8.12 20.02 19.97
C ASP A 310 6.77 20.00 19.23
N SER A 311 5.95 21.04 19.35
CA SER A 311 4.57 20.93 18.91
C SER A 311 4.06 22.07 18.04
N VAL A 312 3.12 21.73 17.18
CA VAL A 312 2.48 22.63 16.21
C VAL A 312 0.96 22.41 16.17
N TYR A 313 0.25 23.38 15.60
CA TYR A 313 -1.14 23.24 15.18
C TYR A 313 -1.23 23.23 13.65
N VAL A 314 -1.98 22.28 13.10
CA VAL A 314 -2.16 22.08 11.66
C VAL A 314 -3.60 22.37 11.24
N GLN A 315 -3.75 23.19 10.22
CA GLN A 315 -5.03 23.56 9.61
C GLN A 315 -5.02 23.32 8.11
N PHE A 316 -6.19 23.12 7.50
CA PHE A 316 -6.31 22.91 6.06
C PHE A 316 -7.36 23.83 5.42
N SER A 317 -7.24 24.11 4.12
CA SER A 317 -8.23 24.95 3.41
C SER A 317 -9.64 24.33 3.35
N GLY A 318 -9.72 23.01 3.12
CA GLY A 318 -10.97 22.32 2.77
C GLY A 318 -11.30 21.09 3.61
N SER A 319 -10.71 20.96 4.79
CA SER A 319 -10.91 19.76 5.63
C SER A 319 -12.33 19.64 6.20
N VAL A 320 -12.79 18.41 6.29
CA VAL A 320 -14.07 18.00 6.89
C VAL A 320 -13.88 16.76 7.76
N ASP A 321 -14.83 16.49 8.64
CA ASP A 321 -14.93 15.20 9.33
C ASP A 321 -15.58 14.13 8.43
N VAL A 322 -15.73 12.91 8.95
CA VAL A 322 -16.35 11.79 8.23
C VAL A 322 -17.82 12.05 7.84
N SER A 323 -18.50 12.96 8.53
CA SER A 323 -19.88 13.37 8.23
C SER A 323 -19.94 14.54 7.24
N GLY A 324 -18.80 15.04 6.77
CA GLY A 324 -18.70 16.17 5.85
C GLY A 324 -18.78 17.54 6.53
N LEU A 325 -18.76 17.62 7.87
CA LEU A 325 -18.78 18.90 8.58
C LEU A 325 -17.39 19.56 8.57
N PRO A 326 -17.29 20.88 8.37
CA PRO A 326 -16.02 21.60 8.44
C PRO A 326 -15.27 21.37 9.76
N THR A 327 -14.01 20.96 9.69
CA THR A 327 -13.12 20.81 10.85
C THR A 327 -11.70 21.26 10.52
N ASN A 328 -10.92 21.71 11.52
CA ASN A 328 -9.51 22.09 11.38
C ASN A 328 -9.22 23.05 10.22
N ARG A 329 -10.14 23.97 9.90
CA ARG A 329 -10.01 24.82 8.71
C ARG A 329 -9.13 26.04 8.96
N ILE A 330 -8.37 26.42 7.93
CA ILE A 330 -7.69 27.72 7.87
C ILE A 330 -8.73 28.83 8.07
N GLY A 331 -8.45 29.78 8.97
CA GLY A 331 -9.39 30.82 9.35
C GLY A 331 -10.26 30.49 10.57
N SER A 332 -10.09 29.32 11.20
CA SER A 332 -10.80 28.93 12.41
C SER A 332 -9.88 28.81 13.64
N THR A 333 -10.46 28.65 14.83
CA THR A 333 -9.74 28.30 16.06
C THR A 333 -9.75 26.78 16.33
N ALA A 334 -9.89 25.97 15.27
CA ALA A 334 -9.74 24.52 15.32
C ALA A 334 -8.52 24.10 14.49
N ALA A 335 -7.74 23.13 14.99
CA ALA A 335 -6.57 22.59 14.33
C ALA A 335 -6.25 21.19 14.88
N ALA A 336 -5.57 20.38 14.07
CA ALA A 336 -4.97 19.13 14.53
C ALA A 336 -3.65 19.45 15.28
N PRO A 337 -3.52 19.13 16.58
CA PRO A 337 -2.25 19.29 17.28
C PRO A 337 -1.31 18.14 16.90
N VAL A 338 -0.05 18.45 16.63
CA VAL A 338 1.03 17.46 16.44
C VAL A 338 2.11 17.76 17.47
N SER A 339 2.54 16.76 18.23
CA SER A 339 3.68 16.86 19.16
C SER A 339 4.69 15.79 18.76
N ILE A 340 5.95 16.16 18.54
CA ILE A 340 6.98 15.21 18.12
C ILE A 340 7.30 14.19 19.24
N GLU A 341 7.08 14.55 20.51
CA GLU A 341 7.08 13.58 21.59
C GLU A 341 5.76 12.79 21.58
N GLU A 342 5.84 11.50 21.25
CA GLU A 342 4.67 10.64 21.10
C GLU A 342 3.87 10.40 22.39
N ALA A 343 4.47 10.55 23.56
CA ALA A 343 3.83 10.28 24.85
C ALA A 343 4.63 10.89 26.02
N THR A 344 3.98 11.07 27.17
CA THR A 344 4.61 11.68 28.35
C THR A 344 5.84 10.90 28.79
N GLY A 345 7.00 11.55 28.76
CA GLY A 345 8.25 10.94 29.19
C GLY A 345 8.80 9.92 28.19
N ALA A 346 8.27 9.88 26.97
CA ALA A 346 8.91 9.14 25.89
C ALA A 346 10.30 9.74 25.63
N GLY A 347 10.44 11.06 25.72
CA GLY A 347 11.67 11.78 25.40
C GLY A 347 11.87 11.93 23.89
N LEU A 348 12.67 12.92 23.52
CA LEU A 348 12.97 13.30 22.14
C LEU A 348 14.44 13.00 21.82
N SER A 349 14.74 12.67 20.56
CA SER A 349 16.12 12.52 20.10
C SER A 349 16.18 12.64 18.59
N GLU A 350 16.86 13.69 18.11
CA GLU A 350 17.03 13.97 16.69
C GLU A 350 15.69 13.98 15.94
N TRP A 351 15.64 13.43 14.72
CA TRP A 351 14.41 13.30 13.94
C TRP A 351 13.48 12.22 14.49
N GLY A 352 12.18 12.51 14.48
CA GLY A 352 11.12 11.58 14.81
C GLY A 352 9.87 11.80 13.97
N TRP A 353 9.19 10.72 13.60
CA TRP A 353 7.85 10.77 13.01
C TRP A 353 6.79 10.78 14.09
N ALA A 354 5.80 11.65 13.89
CA ALA A 354 4.69 11.84 14.81
C ALA A 354 3.33 11.97 14.13
N ASP A 355 2.33 11.45 14.82
CA ASP A 355 0.91 11.60 14.53
C ASP A 355 0.39 12.93 15.12
N ASN A 356 -0.78 13.37 14.67
CA ASN A 356 -1.61 14.37 15.32
C ASN A 356 -2.45 13.86 16.53
N SER A 357 -2.00 12.78 17.19
CA SER A 357 -2.57 12.25 18.41
C SER A 357 -1.46 11.82 19.38
N TYR A 358 -1.61 12.19 20.65
CA TYR A 358 -0.62 11.93 21.69
C TYR A 358 -0.86 10.57 22.32
N GLY A 359 0.00 9.60 22.05
CA GLY A 359 -0.04 8.24 22.61
C GLY A 359 -0.95 7.25 21.87
N GLY A 360 -1.35 7.54 20.63
CA GLY A 360 -2.19 6.66 19.83
C GLY A 360 -2.49 7.22 18.44
N LEU A 361 -3.23 6.46 17.61
CA LEU A 361 -3.50 6.82 16.22
C LEU A 361 -4.70 7.80 16.09
N ALA A 362 -4.51 8.97 15.47
CA ALA A 362 -5.60 9.92 15.23
C ALA A 362 -6.61 9.44 14.17
N ALA A 363 -7.82 10.00 14.25
CA ALA A 363 -8.83 9.81 13.21
C ALA A 363 -8.39 10.42 11.86
N PRO A 364 -8.76 9.81 10.72
CA PRO A 364 -8.42 10.34 9.40
C PRO A 364 -8.98 11.74 9.12
N ILE A 365 -8.26 12.51 8.32
CA ILE A 365 -8.61 13.83 7.82
C ILE A 365 -9.24 13.68 6.43
N TYR A 366 -10.42 14.26 6.23
CA TYR A 366 -11.14 14.22 4.94
C TYR A 366 -11.15 15.60 4.29
N PHE A 367 -11.40 15.64 2.99
CA PHE A 367 -11.55 16.89 2.23
C PHE A 367 -12.89 16.96 1.52
N ALA A 368 -13.47 18.15 1.48
CA ALA A 368 -14.79 18.38 0.87
C ALA A 368 -14.76 18.35 -0.68
N SER A 369 -13.61 18.55 -1.30
CA SER A 369 -13.46 18.66 -2.75
C SER A 369 -12.14 18.07 -3.23
N THR A 370 -12.16 17.41 -4.38
CA THR A 370 -10.97 16.90 -5.05
C THR A 370 -10.22 18.06 -5.68
N GLY A 371 -8.91 18.10 -5.50
CA GLY A 371 -8.03 19.11 -6.11
C GLY A 371 -7.05 19.71 -5.13
N THR A 372 -6.55 20.89 -5.47
CA THR A 372 -5.54 21.59 -4.67
C THR A 372 -6.10 22.06 -3.32
N GLN A 373 -5.42 21.67 -2.26
CA GLN A 373 -5.62 22.11 -0.88
C GLN A 373 -4.36 22.83 -0.38
N THR A 374 -4.53 23.61 0.69
CA THR A 374 -3.43 24.22 1.45
C THR A 374 -3.39 23.59 2.82
N ILE A 375 -2.20 23.19 3.27
CA ILE A 375 -1.90 22.91 4.67
C ILE A 375 -1.21 24.13 5.26
N ARG A 376 -1.64 24.56 6.44
CA ARG A 376 -1.03 25.62 7.24
C ARG A 376 -0.59 25.05 8.57
N VAL A 377 0.67 25.25 8.90
CA VAL A 377 1.25 24.85 10.18
C VAL A 377 1.61 26.10 10.96
N GLN A 378 1.03 26.27 12.14
CA GLN A 378 1.35 27.37 13.07
C GLN A 378 2.01 26.82 14.34
N VAL A 379 2.81 27.67 14.99
CA VAL A 379 3.47 27.34 16.25
C VAL A 379 2.43 26.96 17.31
N ARG A 380 2.72 25.91 18.10
CA ARG A 380 2.09 25.67 19.40
C ARG A 380 3.12 25.87 20.51
N GLU A 381 4.28 25.27 20.36
CA GLU A 381 5.52 25.53 21.09
C GLU A 381 6.60 25.98 20.09
N ASP A 382 7.46 26.90 20.49
CA ASP A 382 8.56 27.37 19.64
C ASP A 382 9.73 26.37 19.65
N GLY A 383 10.79 26.59 18.89
CA GLY A 383 11.93 25.66 18.85
C GLY A 383 11.74 24.36 18.05
N VAL A 384 10.57 24.13 17.44
CA VAL A 384 10.31 22.96 16.58
C VAL A 384 10.87 23.15 15.17
N SER A 385 11.41 22.08 14.59
CA SER A 385 11.88 21.99 13.21
C SER A 385 11.23 20.82 12.49
N LEU A 386 10.83 21.00 11.24
CA LEU A 386 10.10 20.00 10.44
C LEU A 386 10.70 19.89 9.04
N ASP A 387 10.85 18.67 8.51
CA ASP A 387 11.34 18.43 7.15
C ASP A 387 10.31 17.74 6.23
N GLN A 388 9.44 16.89 6.78
CA GLN A 388 8.43 16.17 6.02
C GLN A 388 7.04 16.23 6.65
N ILE A 389 6.04 16.27 5.78
CA ILE A 389 4.63 16.04 6.11
C ILE A 389 4.09 14.98 5.15
N VAL A 390 3.45 13.96 5.68
CA VAL A 390 2.84 12.88 4.91
C VAL A 390 1.35 12.82 5.23
N LEU A 391 0.51 12.88 4.20
CA LEU A 391 -0.92 12.59 4.28
C LEU A 391 -1.17 11.30 3.51
N SER A 392 -1.51 10.21 4.18
CA SER A 392 -1.64 8.90 3.54
C SER A 392 -3.00 8.27 3.77
N ALA A 393 -3.67 7.90 2.69
CA ALA A 393 -4.85 7.03 2.73
C ALA A 393 -4.54 5.55 2.39
N ASP A 394 -3.25 5.22 2.19
CA ASP A 394 -2.79 3.86 1.87
C ASP A 394 -1.63 3.41 2.75
N ARG A 395 -0.37 3.61 2.33
CA ARG A 395 0.83 2.99 2.91
C ARG A 395 1.03 3.32 4.38
N TYR A 396 0.75 4.56 4.75
CA TYR A 396 0.92 5.09 6.10
C TYR A 396 -0.43 5.44 6.75
N LEU A 397 -1.50 4.71 6.41
CA LEU A 397 -2.81 4.97 7.03
C LEU A 397 -2.84 4.62 8.52
N THR A 398 -2.15 3.54 8.91
CA THR A 398 -2.15 3.01 10.29
C THR A 398 -0.75 2.77 10.86
N VAL A 399 0.29 3.05 10.08
CA VAL A 399 1.69 2.81 10.44
C VAL A 399 2.51 4.04 10.07
N SER A 400 3.34 4.51 11.00
CA SER A 400 4.25 5.63 10.78
C SER A 400 5.23 5.35 9.64
N PRO A 401 5.65 6.36 8.86
CA PRO A 401 6.68 6.17 7.86
C PRO A 401 8.02 5.70 8.40
N GLY A 402 8.38 6.13 9.61
CA GLY A 402 9.64 5.79 10.26
C GLY A 402 9.54 5.77 11.78
N ALA A 403 10.69 5.72 12.43
CA ALA A 403 10.76 5.69 13.89
C ALA A 403 10.37 7.05 14.52
N SER A 404 9.93 7.04 15.77
CA SER A 404 9.61 8.26 16.52
C SER A 404 10.84 9.00 17.05
N LYS A 405 12.05 8.44 16.93
CA LYS A 405 13.32 9.03 17.38
C LYS A 405 14.48 8.48 16.57
N ASN A 406 15.56 9.24 16.48
CA ASN A 406 16.77 8.88 15.73
C ASN A 406 16.44 8.37 14.33
N ASP A 407 15.37 8.88 13.73
CA ASP A 407 14.87 8.40 12.45
C ASP A 407 15.72 8.94 11.31
N SER A 408 15.88 8.13 10.28
CA SER A 408 16.55 8.49 9.03
C SER A 408 15.67 8.29 7.80
N THR A 409 14.38 7.97 8.00
CA THR A 409 13.47 7.58 6.95
C THR A 409 12.99 8.79 6.17
N ILE A 410 13.45 8.92 4.93
CA ILE A 410 12.98 9.93 3.99
C ILE A 410 11.92 9.29 3.08
N VAL A 411 10.68 9.74 3.19
CA VAL A 411 9.65 9.33 2.23
C VAL A 411 9.86 10.10 0.93
N MET A 412 9.92 9.42 -0.20
CA MET A 412 10.08 10.06 -1.52
C MET A 412 8.72 10.56 -2.04
N ARG A 413 8.73 11.72 -2.69
CA ARG A 413 7.54 12.35 -3.30
C ARG A 413 7.15 11.73 -4.64
#